data_AF-A0A2N4TLA9-F1
#
_entry.id   AF-A0A2N4TLA9-F1
#
_cell.length_a   1.000
_cell.length_b   1.000
_cell.length_c   1.000
_cell.angle_alpha   90.00
_cell.angle_beta   90.00
_cell.angle_gamma   90.00
#
_symmetry.space_group_name_H-M   'P 1'
#
loop_
_entity.id
_entity.type
_entity.pdbx_description
1 polymer ?
#
loop_
_entity_poly.entity_id
_entity_poly.type
_entity_poly.pdbx_seq_one_letter_code
_entity_poly.pdbx_strand_id
1 'polypeptide(L)'
;MVSKDEALKQFEDQLLHAEHVLNTEYSFDLAEPDYLRCLELINGAPELQAQFEDTLIALFSNGRVSDEPLAYLMHRLRWPKVHDWAAEQLRAMPNPLADGASLEKVLNSYSDGWKNRGFYRGI
;
A
#
# COMPACT_ATOMS: atom_id res chain seq x y z
N MET A 1 -2.97 -11.70 22.91
CA MET A 1 -3.71 -11.63 21.65
C MET A 1 -4.06 -10.18 21.44
N VAL A 2 -3.50 -9.55 20.40
CA VAL A 2 -3.95 -8.23 19.93
C VAL A 2 -5.39 -8.41 19.42
N SER A 3 -6.29 -7.49 19.77
CA SER A 3 -7.68 -7.60 19.30
C SER A 3 -7.76 -7.26 17.80
N LYS A 4 -8.81 -7.72 17.10
CA LYS A 4 -8.97 -7.47 15.65
C LYS A 4 -8.94 -5.97 15.32
N ASP A 5 -9.62 -5.17 16.13
CA ASP A 5 -9.69 -3.71 15.97
C ASP A 5 -8.32 -3.05 16.23
N GLU A 6 -7.56 -3.58 17.17
CA GLU A 6 -6.23 -3.10 17.49
C GLU A 6 -5.23 -3.42 16.37
N ALA A 7 -5.31 -4.60 15.73
CA ALA A 7 -4.46 -4.95 14.59
C ALA A 7 -4.73 -4.03 13.38
N LEU A 8 -6.00 -3.75 13.08
CA LEU A 8 -6.38 -2.84 12.01
C LEU A 8 -5.93 -1.40 12.29
N LYS A 9 -6.09 -0.94 13.54
CA LYS A 9 -5.61 0.38 13.94
C LYS A 9 -4.10 0.49 13.82
N GLN A 10 -3.36 -0.50 14.29
CA GLN A 10 -1.89 -0.50 14.18
C GLN A 10 -1.45 -0.49 12.72
N PHE A 11 -2.11 -1.26 11.85
CA PHE A 11 -1.83 -1.25 10.41
C PHE A 11 -2.04 0.14 9.79
N GLU A 12 -3.17 0.80 10.08
CA GLU A 12 -3.41 2.18 9.65
C GLU A 12 -2.32 3.14 10.19
N ASP A 13 -1.99 3.05 11.48
CA ASP A 13 -0.97 3.90 12.10
C ASP A 13 0.40 3.73 11.43
N GLN A 14 0.80 2.49 11.09
CA GLN A 14 2.07 2.22 10.39
C GLN A 14 2.07 2.83 8.97
N LEU A 15 0.98 2.69 8.22
CA LEU A 15 0.88 3.26 6.86
C LEU A 15 0.97 4.78 6.87
N LEU A 16 0.30 5.43 7.82
CA LEU A 16 0.34 6.89 7.95
C LEU A 16 1.72 7.39 8.41
N HIS A 17 2.39 6.62 9.27
CA HIS A 17 3.76 6.94 9.67
C HIS A 17 4.73 6.82 8.50
N ALA A 18 4.65 5.75 7.71
CA ALA A 18 5.46 5.58 6.51
C ALA A 18 5.26 6.73 5.51
N GLU A 19 4.00 7.12 5.29
CA GLU A 19 3.65 8.25 4.45
C GLU A 19 4.23 9.56 5.00
N HIS A 20 4.19 9.77 6.32
CA HIS A 20 4.81 10.93 6.94
C HIS A 20 6.31 10.99 6.68
N VAL A 21 7.02 9.87 6.86
CA VAL A 21 8.46 9.76 6.61
C VAL A 21 8.80 10.03 5.13
N LEU A 22 8.03 9.48 4.20
CA LEU A 22 8.23 9.75 2.77
C LEU A 22 8.04 11.22 2.43
N ASN A 23 7.09 11.90 3.10
CA ASN A 23 6.80 13.31 2.85
C ASN A 23 7.78 14.29 3.53
N THR A 24 8.38 13.91 4.66
CA THR A 24 9.26 14.82 5.42
C THR A 24 10.74 14.53 5.22
N GLU A 25 11.11 13.26 5.16
CA GLU A 25 12.50 12.81 5.08
C GLU A 25 12.87 12.29 3.69
N TYR A 26 11.87 12.08 2.80
CA TYR A 26 12.05 11.58 1.44
C TYR A 26 12.90 10.30 1.37
N SER A 27 12.76 9.43 2.38
CA SER A 27 13.62 8.26 2.57
C SER A 27 12.83 6.95 2.58
N PHE A 28 13.02 6.16 1.53
CA PHE A 28 12.45 4.81 1.42
C PHE A 28 13.02 3.85 2.48
N ASP A 29 14.31 3.97 2.80
CA ASP A 29 14.98 3.18 3.84
C ASP A 29 14.35 3.40 5.23
N LEU A 30 13.88 4.61 5.52
CA LEU A 30 13.26 4.95 6.81
C LEU A 30 11.77 4.60 6.87
N ALA A 31 11.09 4.55 5.72
CA ALA A 31 9.70 4.12 5.62
C ALA A 31 9.55 2.59 5.60
N GLU A 32 10.56 1.86 5.09
CA GLU A 32 10.52 0.40 4.95
C GLU A 32 10.17 -0.36 6.24
N PRO A 33 10.70 -0.01 7.43
CA PRO A 33 10.36 -0.70 8.68
C PRO A 33 8.86 -0.71 8.99
N ASP A 34 8.11 0.34 8.62
CA ASP A 34 6.67 0.41 8.83
C ASP A 34 5.92 -0.54 7.89
N TYR A 35 6.39 -0.69 6.65
CA TYR A 35 5.83 -1.68 5.72
C TYR A 35 6.10 -3.12 6.17
N LEU A 36 7.28 -3.38 6.73
CA LEU A 36 7.60 -4.70 7.28
C LEU A 36 6.67 -5.03 8.47
N ARG A 37 6.41 -4.08 9.36
CA ARG A 37 5.43 -4.24 10.45
C ARG A 37 4.01 -4.46 9.93
N CYS A 38 3.62 -3.76 8.86
CA CYS A 38 2.34 -4.02 8.19
C CYS A 38 2.23 -5.49 7.74
N LEU A 39 3.29 -6.02 7.11
CA LEU A 39 3.34 -7.43 6.70
C LEU A 39 3.27 -8.39 7.89
N GLU A 40 3.93 -8.07 9.01
CA GLU A 40 3.85 -8.87 10.24
C GLU A 40 2.43 -8.92 10.81
N LEU A 41 1.73 -7.77 10.84
CA LEU A 41 0.33 -7.69 11.29
C LEU A 41 -0.60 -8.52 10.40
N ILE A 42 -0.43 -8.40 9.08
CA ILE A 42 -1.20 -9.18 8.09
C ILE A 42 -0.97 -10.68 8.26
N ASN A 43 0.30 -11.10 8.38
CA ASN A 43 0.65 -12.50 8.59
C ASN A 43 0.17 -13.05 9.94
N GLY A 44 0.07 -12.19 10.95
CA GLY A 44 -0.43 -12.53 12.28
C GLY A 44 -1.96 -12.65 12.37
N ALA A 45 -2.69 -12.11 11.40
CA ALA A 45 -4.16 -12.14 11.35
C ALA A 45 -4.69 -12.32 9.91
N PRO A 46 -4.39 -13.46 9.24
CA PRO A 46 -4.77 -13.68 7.84
C PRO A 46 -6.29 -13.68 7.62
N GLU A 47 -7.09 -13.99 8.65
CA GLU A 47 -8.54 -13.91 8.61
C GLU A 47 -9.07 -12.47 8.45
N LEU A 48 -8.21 -11.46 8.64
CA LEU A 48 -8.53 -10.04 8.48
C LEU A 48 -8.10 -9.46 7.12
N GLN A 49 -7.64 -10.30 6.17
CA GLN A 49 -7.14 -9.82 4.88
C GLN A 49 -8.10 -8.84 4.20
N ALA A 50 -9.40 -9.17 4.12
CA ALA A 50 -10.38 -8.33 3.45
C ALA A 50 -10.48 -6.93 4.08
N GLN A 51 -10.37 -6.85 5.41
CA GLN A 51 -10.38 -5.60 6.16
C GLN A 51 -9.10 -4.79 5.95
N PHE A 52 -7.93 -5.45 5.88
CA PHE A 52 -6.69 -4.77 5.53
C PHE A 52 -6.72 -4.20 4.11
N GLU A 53 -7.26 -4.95 3.15
CA GLU A 53 -7.48 -4.48 1.78
C GLU A 53 -8.40 -3.26 1.76
N ASP A 54 -9.53 -3.31 2.48
CA ASP A 54 -10.49 -2.19 2.57
C ASP A 54 -9.87 -0.95 3.21
N THR A 55 -9.12 -1.10 4.30
CA THR A 55 -8.40 0.00 4.94
C THR A 55 -7.38 0.63 3.98
N LEU A 56 -6.59 -0.19 3.28
CA LEU A 56 -5.57 0.30 2.35
C LEU A 56 -6.20 1.09 1.19
N ILE A 57 -7.25 0.56 0.59
CA ILE A 57 -8.02 1.23 -0.47
C ILE A 57 -8.59 2.56 0.04
N ALA A 58 -9.22 2.55 1.21
CA ALA A 58 -9.85 3.74 1.79
C ALA A 58 -8.83 4.84 2.11
N LEU A 59 -7.64 4.49 2.61
CA LEU A 59 -6.60 5.47 2.89
C LEU A 59 -6.11 6.15 1.60
N PHE A 60 -5.87 5.36 0.54
CA PHE A 60 -5.41 5.91 -0.73
C PHE A 60 -6.50 6.74 -1.43
N SER A 61 -7.73 6.23 -1.50
CA SER A 61 -8.83 6.94 -2.17
C SER A 61 -9.16 8.29 -1.51
N ASN A 62 -8.89 8.41 -0.20
CA ASN A 62 -9.06 9.64 0.56
C ASN A 62 -7.79 10.52 0.57
N GLY A 63 -6.75 10.16 -0.19
CA GLY A 63 -5.50 10.92 -0.26
C GLY A 63 -4.69 10.96 1.04
N ARG A 64 -4.92 10.01 1.95
CA ARG A 64 -4.20 9.92 3.24
C ARG A 64 -2.87 9.18 3.12
N VAL A 65 -2.72 8.37 2.08
CA VAL A 65 -1.45 7.73 1.69
C VAL A 65 -1.28 7.87 0.19
N SER A 66 -0.03 8.00 -0.23
CA SER A 66 0.37 8.04 -1.63
C SER A 66 0.36 6.64 -2.25
N ASP A 67 0.82 6.54 -3.50
CA ASP A 67 0.93 5.27 -4.21
C ASP A 67 2.04 4.37 -3.68
N GLU A 68 3.04 4.89 -2.96
CA GLU A 68 4.19 4.10 -2.52
C GLU A 68 3.87 3.03 -1.47
N PRO A 69 3.14 3.33 -0.39
CA PRO A 69 2.73 2.28 0.56
C PRO A 69 1.93 1.17 -0.12
N LEU A 70 1.05 1.53 -1.05
CA LEU A 70 0.26 0.57 -1.82
C LEU A 70 1.16 -0.25 -2.73
N ALA A 71 2.04 0.40 -3.48
CA ALA A 71 2.94 -0.25 -4.42
C ALA A 71 3.85 -1.26 -3.71
N TYR A 72 4.43 -0.90 -2.55
CA TYR A 72 5.25 -1.81 -1.74
C TYR A 72 4.45 -3.03 -1.28
N LEU A 73 3.29 -2.82 -0.65
CA LEU A 73 2.50 -3.93 -0.11
C LEU A 73 2.00 -4.84 -1.22
N MET A 74 1.54 -4.29 -2.33
CA MET A 74 1.08 -5.09 -3.48
C MET A 74 2.24 -5.77 -4.20
N HIS A 75 3.45 -5.23 -4.07
CA HIS A 75 4.65 -5.92 -4.52
C HIS A 75 4.83 -7.26 -3.80
N ARG A 76 4.48 -7.31 -2.52
CA ARG A 76 4.68 -8.47 -1.65
C ARG A 76 3.48 -9.41 -1.61
N LEU A 77 2.28 -8.84 -1.56
CA LEU A 77 1.05 -9.56 -1.22
C LEU A 77 0.23 -9.97 -2.44
N ARG A 78 0.35 -9.25 -3.56
CA ARG A 78 -0.35 -9.54 -4.82
C ARG A 78 -1.87 -9.69 -4.66
N TRP A 79 -2.50 -8.89 -3.79
CA TRP A 79 -3.92 -9.01 -3.48
C TRP A 79 -4.85 -8.63 -4.64
N PRO A 80 -5.63 -9.56 -5.22
CA PRO A 80 -6.43 -9.29 -6.41
C PRO A 80 -7.46 -8.17 -6.23
N LYS A 81 -8.04 -8.03 -5.04
CA LYS A 81 -9.04 -7.00 -4.76
C LYS A 81 -8.48 -5.59 -4.97
N VAL A 82 -7.27 -5.32 -4.50
CA VAL A 82 -6.63 -4.00 -4.66
C VAL A 82 -6.24 -3.77 -6.12
N HIS A 83 -5.76 -4.81 -6.82
CA HIS A 83 -5.48 -4.74 -8.25
C HIS A 83 -6.73 -4.38 -9.06
N ASP A 84 -7.80 -5.13 -8.86
CA ASP A 84 -9.04 -4.99 -9.63
C ASP A 84 -9.70 -3.64 -9.36
N TRP A 85 -9.69 -3.21 -8.10
CA TRP A 85 -10.10 -1.87 -7.71
C TRP A 85 -9.28 -0.79 -8.43
N ALA A 86 -7.94 -0.86 -8.40
CA ALA A 86 -7.08 0.14 -9.05
C ALA A 86 -7.30 0.18 -10.58
N ALA A 87 -7.45 -0.98 -11.21
CA ALA A 87 -7.74 -1.09 -12.64
C ALA A 87 -9.11 -0.52 -13.00
N GLU A 88 -10.12 -0.74 -12.16
CA GLU A 88 -11.45 -0.16 -12.34
C GLU A 88 -11.43 1.36 -12.22
N GLN A 89 -10.78 1.90 -11.18
CA GLN A 89 -10.64 3.34 -11.00
C GLN A 89 -9.93 3.99 -12.19
N LEU A 90 -8.82 3.40 -12.65
CA LEU A 90 -8.07 3.93 -13.80
C LEU A 90 -8.91 3.93 -15.09
N ARG A 91 -9.70 2.88 -15.34
CA ARG A 91 -10.60 2.82 -16.50
C ARG A 91 -11.74 3.83 -16.42
N ALA A 92 -12.20 4.14 -15.21
CA ALA A 92 -13.30 5.09 -14.98
C ALA A 92 -12.85 6.56 -15.05
N MET A 93 -11.54 6.84 -15.03
CA MET A 93 -11.01 8.21 -15.07
C MET A 93 -11.32 8.91 -16.40
N PRO A 94 -11.74 10.18 -16.38
CA PRO A 94 -11.95 10.97 -17.60
C PRO A 94 -10.67 11.18 -18.42
N ASN A 95 -9.51 11.28 -17.76
CA ASN A 95 -8.21 11.44 -18.41
C ASN A 95 -7.13 10.59 -17.72
N PRO A 96 -7.12 9.27 -17.94
CA PRO A 96 -6.20 8.34 -17.27
C PRO A 96 -4.72 8.67 -17.50
N LEU A 97 -4.38 9.24 -18.67
CA LEU A 97 -3.00 9.59 -19.02
C LEU A 97 -2.45 10.76 -18.21
N ALA A 98 -3.32 11.70 -17.80
CA ALA A 98 -2.91 12.86 -17.02
C ALA A 98 -2.94 12.58 -15.51
N ASP A 99 -3.99 11.88 -15.06
CA ASP A 99 -4.31 11.80 -13.63
C ASP A 99 -4.10 10.38 -13.04
N GLY A 100 -3.86 9.38 -13.89
CA GLY A 100 -3.83 7.96 -13.50
C GLY A 100 -2.47 7.43 -13.05
N ALA A 101 -1.40 8.24 -13.11
CA ALA A 101 -0.02 7.79 -12.89
C ALA A 101 0.17 7.04 -11.56
N SER A 102 -0.48 7.48 -10.48
CA SER A 102 -0.42 6.81 -9.18
C SER A 102 -1.07 5.42 -9.21
N LEU A 103 -2.24 5.28 -9.86
CA LEU A 103 -2.89 3.97 -10.00
C LEU A 103 -2.10 3.04 -10.93
N GLU A 104 -1.54 3.57 -12.02
CA GLU A 104 -0.64 2.82 -12.89
C GLU A 104 0.58 2.30 -12.12
N LYS A 105 1.15 3.09 -11.22
CA LYS A 105 2.27 2.65 -10.38
C LYS A 105 1.88 1.51 -9.44
N VAL A 106 0.71 1.59 -8.81
CA VAL A 106 0.17 0.48 -8.00
C VAL A 106 -0.01 -0.77 -8.85
N LEU A 107 -0.63 -0.67 -10.03
CA LEU A 107 -0.82 -1.82 -10.94
C LEU A 107 0.52 -2.42 -11.40
N ASN A 108 1.49 -1.57 -11.74
CA ASN A 108 2.82 -2.01 -12.16
C ASN A 108 3.59 -2.72 -11.04
N SER A 109 3.28 -2.45 -9.77
CA SER A 109 3.97 -3.07 -8.64
C SER A 109 3.66 -4.57 -8.50
N TYR A 110 2.56 -5.04 -9.10
CA TYR A 110 2.18 -6.46 -9.20
C TYR A 110 3.13 -7.27 -10.08
N SER A 111 3.89 -6.61 -10.94
CA SER A 111 4.94 -7.25 -11.72
C SER A 111 6.26 -7.24 -10.97
N ASP A 112 7.12 -8.21 -11.28
CA ASP A 112 8.49 -8.19 -10.77
C ASP A 112 9.29 -7.00 -11.33
N GLY A 113 8.81 -6.33 -12.38
CA GLY A 113 9.44 -5.17 -13.03
C GLY A 113 9.25 -3.83 -12.30
N TRP A 114 8.75 -3.81 -11.06
CA TRP A 114 8.52 -2.57 -10.32
C TRP A 114 9.81 -1.76 -10.12
N LYS A 115 9.87 -0.54 -10.70
CA LYS A 115 11.08 0.29 -10.74
C LYS A 115 11.62 0.65 -9.35
N ASN A 116 10.73 0.92 -8.40
CA ASN A 116 11.12 1.39 -7.07
C ASN A 116 11.51 0.27 -6.11
N ARG A 117 11.40 -1.01 -6.52
CA ARG A 117 11.84 -2.16 -5.71
C ARG A 117 13.29 -2.03 -5.22
N GLY A 118 14.17 -1.45 -6.05
CA GLY A 118 15.59 -1.31 -5.74
C GLY A 118 15.93 -0.30 -4.64
N PHE A 119 14.95 0.48 -4.18
CA PHE A 119 15.10 1.37 -3.03
C PHE A 119 14.82 0.69 -1.69
N TYR A 120 14.32 -0.55 -1.71
CA TYR A 120 13.95 -1.31 -0.53
C TYR A 120 14.90 -2.49 -0.35
N ARG A 121 15.36 -2.71 0.88
CA ARG A 121 16.38 -3.73 1.18
C ARG A 121 15.78 -5.12 1.35
N GLY A 122 14.50 -5.20 1.68
CA GLY A 122 13.78 -6.44 1.95
C GLY A 122 13.04 -7.04 0.76
N ILE A 123 13.13 -6.42 -0.43
CA ILE A 123 12.44 -6.81 -1.67
C ILE A 123 13.39 -7.43 -2.69
#